data_AF-A0A1Z8SPY8-F1
#
_entry.id   AF-A0A1Z8SPY8-F1
#
_cell.length_a   1.000
_cell.length_b   1.000
_cell.length_c   1.000
_cell.angle_alpha   90.00
_cell.angle_beta   90.00
_cell.angle_gamma   90.00
#
_symmetry.space_group_name_H-M   'P 1'
#
loop_
_entity.id
_entity.type
_entity.pdbx_description
1 polymer ?
#
loop_
_entity_poly.entity_id
_entity_poly.type
_entity_poly.pdbx_seq_one_letter_code
_entity_poly.pdbx_strand_id
1 'polypeptide(L)'
;MDALLNNVDLLILSAAFFCLFATIVVTRANRNTKDPHPVVGHITPTPLLLTILTLLLFLTWLTVAVSYVDMGDFNIIVAMGVATIKATLVGLYFMHLRWDKPFNAIILVGSLLFLGIMLGFTLLDTGEYQENLIITDVVIQEQGLTD
;
A
#
# COMPACT_ATOMS: atom_id res chain seq x y z
N MET A 1 -6.94 -29.43 -18.68
CA MET A 1 -8.03 -28.76 -17.94
C MET A 1 -7.77 -28.73 -16.43
N ASP A 2 -6.81 -29.49 -15.92
CA ASP A 2 -6.47 -29.57 -14.48
C ASP A 2 -5.66 -28.37 -13.95
N ALA A 3 -4.87 -27.71 -14.81
CA ALA A 3 -4.14 -26.48 -14.45
C ALA A 3 -5.08 -25.28 -14.17
N LEU A 4 -6.29 -25.32 -14.74
CA LEU A 4 -7.29 -24.26 -14.53
C LEU A 4 -8.03 -24.51 -13.22
N LEU A 5 -8.32 -25.77 -12.86
CA LEU A 5 -8.98 -26.13 -11.61
C LEU A 5 -8.15 -25.77 -10.37
N ASN A 6 -6.83 -25.98 -10.39
CA ASN A 6 -5.95 -25.65 -9.25
C ASN A 6 -5.84 -24.14 -8.95
N ASN A 7 -6.08 -23.26 -9.92
CA ASN A 7 -6.05 -21.80 -9.69
C ASN A 7 -7.41 -21.26 -9.21
N VAL A 8 -8.53 -21.79 -9.73
CA VAL A 8 -9.87 -21.44 -9.21
C VAL A 8 -10.10 -21.99 -7.81
N ASP A 9 -9.62 -23.18 -7.47
CA ASP A 9 -9.73 -23.73 -6.11
C ASP A 9 -8.91 -22.91 -5.10
N LEU A 10 -7.72 -22.43 -5.47
CA LEU A 10 -6.88 -21.57 -4.61
C LEU A 10 -7.49 -20.15 -4.44
N LEU A 11 -8.11 -19.61 -5.49
CA LEU A 11 -8.78 -18.32 -5.49
C LEU A 11 -10.11 -18.35 -4.72
N ILE A 12 -10.88 -19.44 -4.87
CA ILE A 12 -12.09 -19.73 -4.09
C ILE A 12 -11.72 -19.94 -2.60
N LEU A 13 -10.62 -20.63 -2.30
CA LEU A 13 -10.15 -20.82 -0.93
C LEU A 13 -9.74 -19.48 -0.28
N SER A 14 -9.07 -18.61 -1.02
CA SER A 14 -8.65 -17.27 -0.57
C SER A 14 -9.87 -16.35 -0.31
N ALA A 15 -10.86 -16.38 -1.22
CA ALA A 15 -12.11 -15.62 -1.09
C ALA A 15 -12.99 -16.15 0.05
N ALA A 16 -13.02 -17.47 0.27
CA ALA A 16 -13.73 -18.10 1.38
C ALA A 16 -13.09 -17.78 2.73
N PHE A 17 -11.76 -17.82 2.83
CA PHE A 17 -11.02 -17.39 4.03
C PHE A 17 -11.23 -15.90 4.32
N PHE A 18 -11.27 -15.05 3.28
CA PHE A 18 -11.54 -13.62 3.41
C PHE A 18 -12.98 -13.34 3.90
N CYS A 19 -13.98 -13.98 3.30
CA CYS A 19 -15.38 -13.85 3.69
C CYS A 19 -15.60 -14.33 5.13
N LEU A 20 -14.95 -15.42 5.53
CA LEU A 20 -14.98 -15.92 6.90
C LEU A 20 -14.32 -14.93 7.87
N PHE A 21 -13.13 -14.40 7.53
CA PHE A 21 -12.40 -13.46 8.36
C PHE A 21 -13.15 -12.13 8.52
N ALA A 22 -13.69 -11.58 7.44
CA ALA A 22 -14.52 -10.39 7.45
C ALA A 22 -15.82 -10.60 8.25
N THR A 23 -16.48 -11.74 8.09
CA THR A 23 -17.69 -12.09 8.83
C THR A 23 -17.42 -12.26 10.33
N ILE A 24 -16.30 -12.89 10.71
CA ILE A 24 -15.89 -13.04 12.11
C ILE A 24 -15.58 -11.68 12.74
N VAL A 25 -14.87 -10.80 12.04
CA VAL A 25 -14.52 -9.48 12.58
C VAL A 25 -15.74 -8.56 12.69
N VAL A 26 -16.59 -8.52 11.67
CA VAL A 26 -17.85 -7.74 11.68
C VAL A 26 -18.78 -8.22 12.80
N THR A 27 -18.89 -9.53 12.99
CA THR A 27 -19.75 -10.11 14.03
C THR A 27 -19.18 -9.91 15.45
N ARG A 28 -17.86 -9.82 15.62
CA ARG A 28 -17.21 -9.52 16.91
C ARG A 28 -17.24 -8.03 17.26
N ALA A 29 -17.14 -7.15 16.27
CA ALA A 29 -17.23 -5.70 16.44
C ALA A 29 -18.62 -5.25 16.95
N ASN A 30 -19.68 -6.01 16.65
CA ASN A 30 -21.05 -5.71 17.06
C ASN A 30 -21.43 -6.16 18.48
N ARG A 31 -20.46 -6.50 19.36
CA ARG A 31 -20.75 -7.04 20.71
C ARG A 31 -20.58 -6.10 21.90
N ASN A 32 -20.17 -4.86 21.73
CA ASN A 32 -19.94 -3.97 22.89
C ASN A 32 -20.62 -2.61 22.74
N THR A 33 -21.96 -2.61 22.78
CA THR A 33 -22.73 -1.44 23.20
C THR A 33 -23.56 -1.82 24.42
N LYS A 34 -22.94 -1.69 25.59
CA LYS A 34 -23.60 -1.48 26.88
C LYS A 34 -22.50 -1.20 27.87
N ASP A 35 -22.30 0.07 28.18
CA ASP A 35 -21.98 0.53 29.53
C ASP A 35 -22.30 2.03 29.60
N PRO A 36 -23.31 2.43 30.39
CA PRO A 36 -23.77 3.81 30.44
C PRO A 36 -23.07 4.57 31.58
N HIS A 37 -21.77 4.93 31.49
CA HIS A 37 -21.20 5.87 32.47
C HIS A 37 -20.16 6.85 31.88
N PRO A 38 -20.35 8.18 32.06
CA PRO A 38 -19.41 9.21 31.60
C PRO A 38 -18.43 9.59 32.73
N VAL A 39 -17.11 9.66 32.47
CA VAL A 39 -16.18 10.64 33.07
C VAL A 39 -14.92 10.72 32.18
N VAL A 40 -14.81 11.81 31.42
CA VAL A 40 -13.58 12.46 30.92
C VAL A 40 -12.51 11.57 30.25
N GLY A 41 -12.59 11.48 28.92
CA GLY A 41 -11.51 10.99 28.05
C GLY A 41 -12.02 10.65 26.65
N HIS A 42 -12.25 11.65 25.79
CA HIS A 42 -12.58 11.43 24.37
C HIS A 42 -11.33 10.92 23.62
N ILE A 43 -10.98 9.65 23.83
CA ILE A 43 -10.12 8.92 22.89
C ILE A 43 -11.06 8.28 21.86
N THR A 44 -10.68 8.42 20.60
CA THR A 44 -11.51 8.03 19.44
C THR A 44 -12.13 6.66 19.61
N PRO A 45 -13.40 6.46 19.21
CA PRO A 45 -14.10 5.22 19.45
C PRO A 45 -13.30 4.07 18.83
N THR A 46 -12.78 3.21 19.69
CA THR A 46 -12.03 1.99 19.33
C THR A 46 -12.72 1.14 18.25
N PRO A 47 -14.07 1.05 18.14
CA PRO A 47 -14.68 0.36 17.00
C PRO A 47 -14.40 1.01 15.64
N LEU A 48 -14.21 2.34 15.57
CA LEU A 48 -13.91 3.04 14.31
C LEU A 48 -12.51 2.68 13.80
N LEU A 49 -11.51 2.66 14.67
CA LEU A 49 -10.16 2.24 14.28
C LEU A 49 -10.14 0.78 13.81
N LEU A 50 -10.94 -0.08 14.46
CA LEU A 50 -11.04 -1.51 14.13
C LEU A 50 -11.76 -1.75 12.79
N THR A 51 -12.79 -0.96 12.46
CA THR A 51 -13.45 -1.04 11.15
C THR A 51 -12.50 -0.62 10.03
N ILE A 52 -11.76 0.47 10.21
CA ILE A 52 -10.81 0.93 9.19
C ILE A 52 -9.65 -0.06 9.04
N LEU A 53 -9.11 -0.60 10.14
CA LEU A 53 -8.11 -1.67 10.10
C LEU A 53 -8.54 -2.83 9.18
N THR A 54 -9.79 -3.25 9.30
CA THR A 54 -10.33 -4.36 8.49
C THR A 54 -10.50 -4.00 7.02
N LEU A 55 -10.88 -2.75 6.75
CA LEU A 55 -10.97 -2.21 5.40
C LEU A 55 -9.58 -2.16 4.72
N LEU A 56 -8.53 -1.77 5.45
CA LEU A 56 -7.14 -1.78 4.96
C LEU A 56 -6.64 -3.20 4.67
N LEU A 57 -6.99 -4.16 5.53
CA LEU A 57 -6.62 -5.55 5.39
C LEU A 57 -7.30 -6.17 4.16
N PHE A 58 -8.57 -5.82 3.93
CA PHE A 58 -9.28 -6.16 2.69
C PHE A 58 -8.61 -5.58 1.45
N LEU A 59 -8.27 -4.29 1.46
CA LEU A 59 -7.60 -3.64 0.32
C LEU A 59 -6.25 -4.30 0.00
N THR A 60 -5.53 -4.77 1.01
CA THR A 60 -4.27 -5.50 0.83
C THR A 60 -4.50 -6.88 0.21
N TRP A 61 -5.54 -7.59 0.65
CA TRP A 61 -5.92 -8.85 0.03
C TRP A 61 -6.35 -8.66 -1.43
N LEU A 62 -7.08 -7.58 -1.73
CA LEU A 62 -7.43 -7.19 -3.09
C LEU A 62 -6.19 -6.99 -3.97
N THR A 63 -5.13 -6.34 -3.45
CA THR A 63 -3.87 -6.20 -4.22
C THR A 63 -3.20 -7.53 -4.52
N VAL A 64 -3.24 -8.46 -3.58
CA VAL A 64 -2.70 -9.81 -3.76
C VAL A 64 -3.54 -10.58 -4.79
N ALA A 65 -4.87 -10.49 -4.72
CA ALA A 65 -5.76 -11.10 -5.70
C ALA A 65 -5.57 -10.55 -7.12
N VAL A 66 -5.42 -9.22 -7.26
CA VAL A 66 -5.11 -8.56 -8.53
C VAL A 66 -3.74 -9.01 -9.06
N SER A 67 -2.74 -9.19 -8.19
CA SER A 67 -1.40 -9.64 -8.62
C SER A 67 -1.38 -11.05 -9.23
N TYR A 68 -2.38 -11.88 -8.94
CA TYR A 68 -2.53 -13.21 -9.53
C TYR A 68 -3.30 -13.20 -10.87
N VAL A 69 -3.91 -12.07 -11.23
CA VAL A 69 -4.57 -11.88 -12.54
C VAL A 69 -3.62 -11.09 -13.42
N ASP A 70 -2.89 -11.78 -14.28
CA ASP A 70 -1.95 -11.18 -15.21
C ASP A 70 -2.70 -10.38 -16.29
N MET A 71 -2.94 -9.09 -16.02
CA MET A 71 -3.55 -8.13 -16.95
C MET A 71 -2.50 -7.39 -17.79
N GLY A 72 -1.25 -7.86 -17.82
CA GLY A 72 -0.14 -7.19 -18.48
C GLY A 72 0.12 -5.80 -17.86
N ASP A 73 0.29 -4.78 -18.71
CA ASP A 73 0.66 -3.42 -18.31
C ASP A 73 -0.34 -2.74 -17.36
N PHE A 74 -1.61 -3.14 -17.39
CA PHE A 74 -2.65 -2.57 -16.52
C PHE A 74 -2.46 -2.94 -15.03
N ASN A 75 -1.70 -4.00 -14.73
CA ASN A 75 -1.46 -4.44 -13.35
C ASN A 75 -0.76 -3.35 -12.51
N ILE A 76 0.21 -2.63 -13.10
CA ILE A 76 0.95 -1.56 -12.41
C ILE A 76 0.03 -0.40 -12.06
N ILE A 77 -0.86 -0.01 -12.98
CA ILE A 77 -1.80 1.10 -12.76
C ILE A 77 -2.77 0.75 -11.63
N VAL A 78 -3.31 -0.47 -11.64
CA VAL A 78 -4.23 -0.93 -10.57
C VAL A 78 -3.48 -1.06 -9.25
N ALA A 79 -2.26 -1.60 -9.23
CA ALA A 79 -1.45 -1.71 -8.02
C ALA A 79 -1.14 -0.34 -7.39
N MET A 80 -0.77 0.65 -8.20
CA MET A 80 -0.54 2.03 -7.74
C MET A 80 -1.84 2.72 -7.27
N GLY A 81 -2.96 2.49 -7.95
CA GLY A 81 -4.27 2.98 -7.52
C GLY A 81 -4.68 2.44 -6.15
N VAL A 82 -4.55 1.13 -5.92
CA VAL A 82 -4.90 0.56 -4.62
C VAL A 82 -3.90 0.95 -3.53
N ALA A 83 -2.61 1.04 -3.86
CA ALA A 83 -1.59 1.50 -2.92
C ALA A 83 -1.85 2.94 -2.43
N THR A 84 -2.23 3.85 -3.33
CA THR A 84 -2.57 5.24 -2.97
C THR A 84 -3.80 5.32 -2.09
N ILE A 85 -4.87 4.59 -2.41
CA ILE A 85 -6.09 4.54 -1.56
C ILE A 85 -5.75 4.03 -0.15
N LYS A 86 -4.97 2.95 -0.05
CA LYS A 86 -4.52 2.42 1.25
C LYS A 86 -3.74 3.47 2.04
N ALA A 87 -2.78 4.14 1.40
CA ALA A 87 -1.98 5.18 2.03
C ALA A 87 -2.84 6.35 2.53
N THR A 88 -3.83 6.79 1.76
CA THR A 88 -4.75 7.87 2.18
C THR A 88 -5.59 7.45 3.40
N LEU A 89 -6.13 6.22 3.42
CA LEU A 89 -6.90 5.73 4.57
C LEU A 89 -6.03 5.60 5.84
N VAL A 90 -4.79 5.12 5.72
CA VAL A 90 -3.83 5.09 6.83
C VAL A 90 -3.58 6.51 7.36
N GLY A 91 -3.29 7.46 6.47
CA GLY A 91 -3.02 8.85 6.84
C GLY A 91 -4.20 9.50 7.55
N LEU A 92 -5.40 9.43 6.98
CA LEU A 92 -6.58 10.10 7.54
C LEU A 92 -6.98 9.59 8.93
N TYR A 93 -6.89 8.28 9.15
CA TYR A 93 -7.50 7.64 10.32
C TYR A 93 -6.49 7.11 11.34
N PHE A 94 -5.40 6.45 10.92
CA PHE A 94 -4.39 5.91 11.84
C PHE A 94 -3.38 6.94 12.30
N MET A 95 -3.05 7.92 11.46
CA MET A 95 -2.23 9.07 11.87
C MET A 95 -3.07 10.21 12.49
N HIS A 96 -4.34 9.94 12.79
CA HIS A 96 -5.31 10.88 13.36
C HIS A 96 -5.53 12.17 12.57
N LEU A 97 -5.12 12.28 11.30
CA LEU A 97 -5.20 13.53 10.53
C LEU A 97 -6.59 14.16 10.49
N ARG A 98 -7.65 13.34 10.56
CA ARG A 98 -9.04 13.78 10.57
C ARG A 98 -9.47 14.46 11.90
N TRP A 99 -8.88 14.06 13.02
CA TRP A 99 -9.27 14.50 14.38
C TRP A 99 -8.19 15.29 15.13
N ASP A 100 -6.92 15.18 14.72
CA ASP A 100 -5.81 15.92 15.30
C ASP A 100 -5.60 17.29 14.63
N LYS A 101 -4.73 18.10 15.24
CA LYS A 101 -4.36 19.43 14.74
C LYS A 101 -3.83 19.36 13.29
N PRO A 102 -4.10 20.38 12.46
CA PRO A 102 -3.62 20.44 11.06
C PRO A 102 -2.10 20.39 10.92
N PHE A 103 -1.35 20.52 12.02
CA PHE A 103 0.10 20.37 12.09
C PHE A 103 0.60 19.03 11.55
N ASN A 104 -0.09 17.92 11.86
CA ASN A 104 0.29 16.59 11.37
C ASN A 104 0.14 16.49 9.83
N ALA A 105 -0.84 17.19 9.26
CA ALA A 105 -1.05 17.23 7.81
C ALA A 105 0.05 18.00 7.10
N ILE A 106 0.51 19.12 7.69
CA ILE A 106 1.61 19.92 7.14
C ILE A 106 2.91 19.12 7.16
N ILE A 107 3.22 18.42 8.27
CA ILE A 107 4.41 17.56 8.35
C ILE A 107 4.33 16.42 7.34
N LEU A 108 3.17 15.77 7.20
CA LEU A 108 3.00 14.68 6.23
C LEU A 108 3.22 15.17 4.80
N VAL A 109 2.59 16.28 4.39
CA VAL A 109 2.78 16.88 3.07
C VAL A 109 4.23 17.32 2.86
N GLY A 110 4.85 17.96 3.86
CA GLY A 110 6.26 18.35 3.81
C GLY A 110 7.20 17.15 3.66
N SER A 111 6.94 16.05 4.36
CA SER A 111 7.71 14.80 4.25
C SER A 111 7.52 14.13 2.88
N LEU A 112 6.31 14.17 2.32
CA LEU A 112 6.00 13.59 1.01
C LEU A 112 6.63 14.41 -0.12
N LEU A 113 6.63 15.75 0.01
CA LEU A 113 7.32 16.64 -0.91
C LEU A 113 8.82 16.40 -0.85
N PHE A 114 9.40 16.31 0.34
CA PHE A 114 10.82 16.01 0.51
C PHE A 114 11.19 14.64 -0.06
N LEU A 115 10.39 13.61 0.21
CA LEU A 115 10.55 12.27 -0.37
C LEU A 115 10.48 12.32 -1.91
N GLY A 116 9.52 13.06 -2.47
CA GLY A 116 9.37 13.21 -3.91
C GLY A 116 10.60 13.86 -4.57
N ILE A 117 11.14 14.93 -3.96
CA ILE A 117 12.38 15.56 -4.43
C ILE A 117 13.57 14.62 -4.29
N MET A 118 13.68 13.89 -3.18
CA MET A 118 14.76 12.94 -2.95
C MET A 118 14.75 11.81 -3.98
N LEU A 119 13.59 11.18 -4.21
CA LEU A 119 13.43 10.16 -5.25
C LEU A 119 13.72 10.71 -6.65
N GLY A 120 13.24 11.92 -6.95
CA GLY A 120 13.54 12.59 -8.21
C GLY A 120 15.05 12.78 -8.42
N PHE A 121 15.76 13.29 -7.42
CA PHE A 121 17.22 13.43 -7.53
C PHE A 121 17.94 12.09 -7.62
N THR A 122 17.56 11.06 -6.86
CA THR A 122 18.17 9.73 -6.98
C THR A 122 18.00 9.12 -8.36
N LEU A 123 16.83 9.31 -9.00
CA LEU A 123 16.59 8.83 -10.36
C LEU A 123 17.42 9.59 -11.40
N LEU A 124 17.54 10.92 -11.26
CA LEU A 124 18.39 11.74 -12.13
C LEU A 124 19.87 11.36 -12.00
N ASP A 125 20.33 11.18 -10.76
CA ASP A 125 21.69 10.78 -10.42
C ASP A 125 22.02 9.40 -11.03
N THR A 126 21.14 8.42 -10.87
CA THR A 126 21.32 7.08 -11.46
C THR A 126 21.38 7.13 -12.99
N GLY A 127 20.56 7.97 -13.63
CA GLY A 127 20.54 8.10 -15.09
C GLY A 127 21.86 8.62 -15.66
N GLU A 128 22.45 9.62 -15.01
CA GLU A 128 23.72 10.23 -15.43
C GLU A 128 24.92 9.26 -15.25
N TYR A 129 24.94 8.49 -14.16
CA TYR A 129 26.00 7.50 -13.95
C TYR A 129 25.96 6.35 -14.97
N GLN A 130 24.77 5.92 -15.42
CA GLN A 130 24.67 4.87 -16.43
C GLN A 130 25.22 5.31 -17.80
N GLU A 131 25.02 6.57 -18.21
CA GLU A 131 25.54 7.08 -19.48
C GLU A 131 27.07 7.11 -19.50
N ASN A 132 27.70 7.56 -18.41
CA ASN A 132 29.16 7.62 -18.30
C ASN A 132 29.84 6.24 -18.34
N LEU A 133 29.19 5.20 -17.82
CA LEU A 133 29.69 3.82 -17.91
C LEU A 133 29.64 3.33 -19.36
N ILE A 134 28.50 3.49 -20.05
CA ILE A 134 28.33 3.07 -21.45
C ILE A 134 29.36 3.77 -22.36
N ILE A 135 29.56 5.07 -22.20
CA ILE A 135 30.54 5.81 -23.00
C ILE A 135 31.97 5.38 -22.69
N THR A 136 32.31 5.12 -21.42
CA THR A 136 33.64 4.62 -21.04
C THR A 136 33.90 3.24 -21.64
N ASP A 137 32.92 2.33 -21.57
CA ASP A 137 33.02 0.98 -22.13
C ASP A 137 33.17 1.00 -23.66
N VAL A 138 32.43 1.88 -24.35
CA VAL A 138 32.51 2.07 -25.80
C VAL A 138 33.85 2.68 -26.22
N VAL A 139 34.36 3.67 -25.48
CA VAL A 139 35.65 4.31 -25.76
C VAL A 139 36.82 3.34 -25.51
N ILE A 140 36.77 2.51 -24.46
CA ILE A 140 37.79 1.49 -24.16
C ILE A 140 37.81 0.40 -25.25
N GLN A 141 36.65 -0.01 -25.78
CA GLN A 141 36.59 -0.97 -26.89
C GLN A 141 37.08 -0.38 -28.22
N GLU A 142 36.76 0.88 -28.53
CA GLU A 142 37.25 1.58 -29.72
C GLU A 142 38.76 1.86 -29.67
N GLN A 143 39.34 2.09 -28.48
CA GLN A 143 40.77 2.39 -28.29
C GLN A 143 41.67 1.15 -28.24
N GLY A 144 41.13 -0.07 -28.33
CA GLY A 144 41.94 -1.29 -28.45
C GLY A 144 42.96 -1.50 -27.32
N LEU A 145 42.70 -0.99 -26.11
CA LEU A 145 43.51 -1.27 -24.93
C LEU A 145 42.95 -2.52 -24.24
N THR A 146 43.13 -3.67 -24.90
CA THR A 146 43.04 -4.99 -24.27
C THR A 146 44.46 -5.39 -23.84
N ASP A 147 44.83 -5.01 -22.62
CA ASP A 147 45.88 -5.73 -21.89
C ASP A 147 45.24 -6.92 -21.15
#